data_AF-A0A6G0W1V2-F1
#
_entry.id   AF-A0A6G0W1V2-F1
#
_cell.length_a   1.000
_cell.length_b   1.000
_cell.length_c   1.000
_cell.angle_alpha   90.00
_cell.angle_beta   90.00
_cell.angle_gamma   90.00
#
_symmetry.space_group_name_H-M   'P 1'
#
loop_
_entity.id
_entity.type
_entity.pdbx_description
1 polymer ?
#
loop_
_entity_poly.entity_id
_entity_poly.type
_entity_poly.pdbx_seq_one_letter_code
_entity_poly.pdbx_strand_id
1 'polypeptide(L)'
;MPKKHVNEVELKNINQELSTNETTDAERRYVANVVGTLELSGPGKHFLINTEDLEKVNHSTILKLFDRSLQTIWPNGIKHDHVLLLLSDAAPYMVKAGRAIKVFYSKMEHVTCLVHALLRVTYAQCWTNKGNY
;
A
#
# COMPACT_ATOMS: atom_id res chain seq x y z
N MET A 1 -3.77 18.56 -9.73
CA MET A 1 -2.65 18.84 -8.80
C MET A 1 -1.33 18.70 -9.55
N PRO A 2 -0.39 19.65 -9.41
CA PRO A 2 0.89 19.58 -10.12
C PRO A 2 1.73 18.44 -9.54
N LYS A 3 2.17 17.51 -10.41
CA LYS A 3 3.12 16.44 -10.06
C LYS A 3 4.45 17.11 -9.72
N LYS A 4 4.80 17.20 -8.42
CA LYS A 4 6.16 17.59 -8.01
C LYS A 4 7.11 16.51 -8.55
N HIS A 5 7.98 16.89 -9.48
CA HIS A 5 9.12 16.07 -9.88
C HIS A 5 10.02 15.94 -8.64
N VAL A 6 10.00 14.76 -8.02
CA VAL A 6 10.95 14.40 -6.97
C VAL A 6 12.25 14.03 -7.68
N ASN A 7 13.39 14.53 -7.20
CA ASN A 7 14.68 14.17 -7.76
C ASN A 7 14.90 12.65 -7.60
N GLU A 8 14.88 11.91 -8.71
CA GLU A 8 15.04 10.45 -8.78
C GLU A 8 16.27 9.90 -8.05
N VAL A 9 17.28 10.75 -7.80
CA VAL A 9 18.55 10.38 -7.18
C VAL A 9 18.41 10.21 -5.66
N GLU A 10 17.52 10.97 -5.00
CA GLU A 10 17.30 10.89 -3.55
C GLU A 10 16.44 9.67 -3.16
N LEU A 11 15.50 9.29 -4.04
CA LEU A 11 14.61 8.15 -3.85
C LEU A 11 15.34 6.80 -3.73
N LYS A 12 16.53 6.69 -4.32
CA LYS A 12 17.18 5.39 -4.53
C LYS A 12 17.98 4.87 -3.34
N ASN A 13 18.29 5.72 -2.35
CA ASN A 13 19.24 5.41 -1.27
C ASN A 13 18.64 5.40 0.14
N ILE A 14 17.32 5.55 0.25
CA ILE A 14 16.61 5.62 1.53
C ILE A 14 15.92 4.28 1.85
N ASN A 15 15.59 4.08 3.11
CA ASN A 15 14.71 3.00 3.51
C ASN A 15 13.25 3.39 3.23
N GLN A 16 12.47 2.42 2.79
CA GLN A 16 11.13 2.61 2.28
C GLN A 16 10.11 1.94 3.21
N GLU A 17 9.17 2.74 3.70
CA GLU A 17 7.92 2.27 4.28
C GLU A 17 6.83 2.40 3.21
N LEU A 18 6.03 1.36 3.04
CA LEU A 18 4.99 1.28 2.02
C LEU A 18 3.65 0.95 2.65
N SER A 19 2.62 1.63 2.19
CA SER A 19 1.22 1.34 2.50
C SER A 19 0.51 0.93 1.22
N THR A 20 -0.19 -0.20 1.25
CA THR A 20 -1.04 -0.65 0.16
C THR A 20 -2.50 -0.59 0.60
N ASN A 21 -3.32 0.08 -0.21
CA ASN A 21 -4.76 0.03 -0.07
C ASN A 21 -5.42 -0.41 -1.37
N GLU A 22 -6.60 -1.00 -1.24
CA GLU A 22 -7.51 -1.22 -2.34
C GLU A 22 -8.82 -0.52 -2.01
N THR A 23 -9.43 0.08 -3.04
CA THR A 23 -10.70 0.78 -2.96
C THR A 23 -11.52 0.46 -4.21
N THR A 24 -12.83 0.35 -4.06
CA THR A 24 -13.73 0.20 -5.19
C THR A 24 -14.28 1.57 -5.61
N ASP A 25 -14.12 1.95 -6.88
CA ASP A 25 -14.62 3.23 -7.40
C ASP A 25 -16.12 3.19 -7.73
N ALA A 26 -16.67 4.33 -8.19
CA ALA A 26 -18.08 4.45 -8.55
C ALA A 26 -18.50 3.54 -9.73
N GLU A 27 -17.54 3.13 -10.56
CA GLU A 27 -17.74 2.23 -11.70
C GLU A 27 -17.51 0.76 -11.31
N ARG A 28 -17.30 0.47 -10.02
CA ARG A 28 -17.00 -0.86 -9.47
C ARG A 28 -15.66 -1.45 -9.94
N ARG A 29 -14.72 -0.60 -10.32
CA ARG A 29 -13.34 -1.02 -10.57
C ARG A 29 -12.60 -1.10 -9.25
N TYR A 30 -11.75 -2.11 -9.12
CA TYR A 30 -10.83 -2.22 -7.99
C TYR A 30 -9.63 -1.34 -8.28
N VAL A 31 -9.45 -0.26 -7.51
CA VAL A 31 -8.33 0.66 -7.64
C VAL A 31 -7.41 0.43 -6.46
N ALA A 32 -6.17 0.03 -6.74
CA ALA A 32 -5.16 -0.21 -5.73
C ALA A 32 -4.10 0.89 -5.74
N ASN A 33 -3.76 1.38 -4.55
CA ASN A 33 -2.80 2.46 -4.36
C ASN A 33 -1.62 1.98 -3.52
N VAL A 34 -0.42 2.35 -3.94
CA VAL A 34 0.81 2.18 -3.17
C VAL A 34 1.34 3.56 -2.80
N VAL A 35 1.40 3.82 -1.51
CA VAL A 35 1.91 5.06 -0.93
C VAL A 35 3.18 4.74 -0.16
N GLY A 36 4.19 5.60 -0.23
CA GLY A 36 5.42 5.41 0.53
C GLY A 36 5.91 6.68 1.20
N THR A 37 6.71 6.48 2.25
CA THR A 37 7.39 7.56 2.98
C THR A 37 8.87 7.56 2.66
N LEU A 38 9.47 8.74 2.51
CA LEU A 38 10.86 8.89 2.05
C LEU A 38 11.88 9.19 3.19
N GLU A 39 11.49 9.17 4.45
CA GLU A 39 12.36 9.58 5.56
C GLU A 39 12.24 8.63 6.77
N LEU A 40 13.38 8.29 7.36
CA LEU A 40 13.52 7.43 8.54
C LEU A 40 13.36 8.19 9.88
N SER A 41 13.38 9.53 9.88
CA SER A 41 13.62 10.34 11.08
C SER A 41 12.58 11.43 11.36
N GLY A 42 11.33 11.23 10.94
CA GLY A 42 10.20 12.13 11.25
C GLY A 42 8.89 11.66 10.61
N PRO A 43 7.77 12.36 10.81
CA PRO A 43 6.58 12.18 9.97
C PRO A 43 6.91 12.67 8.56
N GLY A 44 7.65 11.81 7.84
CA GLY A 44 8.19 12.10 6.53
C GLY A 44 7.07 12.37 5.53
N LYS A 45 7.42 13.03 4.45
CA LYS A 45 6.46 13.32 3.39
C LYS A 45 6.01 12.01 2.72
N HIS A 46 4.70 11.83 2.59
CA HIS A 46 4.11 10.69 1.89
C HIS A 46 3.95 10.97 0.40
N PHE A 47 4.22 9.97 -0.42
CA PHE A 47 4.11 10.05 -1.88
C PHE A 47 3.27 8.90 -2.41
N LEU A 48 2.37 9.21 -3.34
CA LEU A 48 1.69 8.20 -4.13
C LEU A 48 2.67 7.66 -5.17
N ILE A 49 3.11 6.41 -4.98
CA ILE A 49 4.11 5.75 -5.82
C ILE A 49 3.43 5.17 -7.06
N ASN A 50 2.30 4.49 -6.86
CA ASN A 50 1.59 3.84 -7.95
C ASN A 50 0.08 3.78 -7.65
N THR A 51 -0.72 3.89 -8.70
CA THR A 51 -2.16 3.65 -8.68
C THR A 51 -2.50 2.82 -9.89
N GLU A 52 -3.16 1.69 -9.69
CA GLU A 52 -3.54 0.80 -10.77
C GLU A 52 -4.97 0.28 -10.61
N ASP A 53 -5.65 0.22 -11.73
CA ASP A 53 -6.90 -0.50 -11.95
C ASP A 53 -6.58 -2.01 -11.96
N LEU A 54 -7.18 -2.76 -11.04
CA LEU A 54 -7.05 -4.22 -10.97
C LEU A 54 -8.32 -4.88 -11.51
N GLU A 55 -8.17 -5.79 -12.48
CA GLU A 55 -9.28 -6.62 -12.98
C GLU A 55 -9.86 -7.52 -11.87
N LYS A 56 -9.01 -7.94 -10.94
CA LYS A 56 -9.39 -8.77 -9.78
C LYS A 56 -8.45 -8.53 -8.61
N VAL A 57 -9.01 -8.64 -7.40
CA VAL A 57 -8.25 -8.50 -6.15
C VAL A 57 -7.95 -9.88 -5.57
N ASN A 58 -6.68 -10.25 -5.57
CA ASN A 58 -6.18 -11.43 -4.88
C ASN A 58 -4.70 -11.23 -4.54
N HIS A 59 -4.15 -12.14 -3.73
CA HIS A 59 -2.77 -12.03 -3.28
C HIS A 59 -1.72 -11.92 -4.41
N SER A 60 -1.95 -12.55 -5.58
CA SER A 60 -1.03 -12.50 -6.71
C SER A 60 -1.09 -11.15 -7.44
N THR A 61 -2.28 -10.56 -7.60
CA THR A 61 -2.40 -9.23 -8.23
C THR A 61 -1.79 -8.14 -7.35
N ILE A 62 -1.95 -8.24 -6.02
CA ILE A 62 -1.30 -7.34 -5.06
C ILE A 62 0.22 -7.48 -5.09
N LEU A 63 0.76 -8.71 -5.15
CA LEU A 63 2.21 -8.93 -5.26
C LEU A 63 2.79 -8.28 -6.52
N LYS A 64 2.10 -8.43 -7.67
CA LYS A 64 2.53 -7.83 -8.94
C LYS A 64 2.48 -6.30 -8.90
N LEU A 65 1.40 -5.73 -8.35
CA LEU A 65 1.29 -4.29 -8.13
C LEU A 65 2.49 -3.78 -7.32
N PHE A 66 2.77 -4.44 -6.19
CA PHE A 66 3.86 -4.06 -5.30
C PHE A 66 5.23 -4.09 -6.00
N ASP A 67 5.51 -5.16 -6.77
CA ASP A 67 6.75 -5.29 -7.54
C ASP A 67 6.88 -4.19 -8.60
N ARG A 68 5.80 -3.90 -9.36
CA ARG A 68 5.77 -2.79 -10.34
C ARG A 68 5.99 -1.42 -9.70
N SER A 69 5.40 -1.18 -8.54
CA SER A 69 5.61 0.05 -7.77
C SER A 69 7.08 0.22 -7.40
N LEU A 70 7.75 -0.84 -6.95
CA LEU A 70 9.15 -0.79 -6.60
C LEU A 70 10.09 -0.66 -7.80
N GLN A 71 9.75 -1.27 -8.94
CA GLN A 71 10.47 -1.08 -10.20
C GLN A 71 10.42 0.39 -10.67
N THR A 72 9.32 1.10 -10.38
CA THR A 72 9.20 2.53 -10.71
C THR A 72 10.16 3.38 -9.88
N ILE A 73 10.41 3.00 -8.62
CA ILE A 73 11.39 3.67 -7.74
C ILE A 73 12.82 3.29 -8.12
N TRP A 74 13.06 2.01 -8.39
CA TRP A 74 14.38 1.43 -8.68
C TRP A 74 14.42 0.72 -10.05
N PRO A 75 14.44 1.49 -11.16
CA PRO A 75 14.42 0.91 -12.52
C PRO A 75 15.66 0.08 -12.86
N ASN A 76 16.78 0.33 -12.18
CA ASN A 76 18.06 -0.36 -12.39
C ASN A 76 18.28 -1.54 -11.44
N GLY A 77 17.23 -2.01 -10.78
CA GLY A 77 17.27 -3.13 -9.84
C GLY A 77 16.79 -2.74 -8.44
N ILE A 78 15.73 -3.42 -7.99
CA ILE A 78 15.06 -3.16 -6.72
C ILE A 78 15.99 -3.42 -5.54
N LYS A 79 16.09 -2.46 -4.62
CA LYS A 79 16.85 -2.59 -3.37
C LYS A 79 16.00 -3.30 -2.31
N HIS A 80 15.93 -4.63 -2.36
CA HIS A 80 15.04 -5.43 -1.50
C HIS A 80 15.28 -5.17 0.00
N ASP A 81 16.54 -5.02 0.41
CA ASP A 81 16.95 -4.78 1.79
C ASP A 81 16.55 -3.39 2.33
N HIS A 82 16.14 -2.47 1.45
CA HIS A 82 15.73 -1.12 1.82
C HIS A 82 14.21 -1.03 2.04
N VAL A 83 13.45 -2.08 1.73
CA VAL A 83 12.02 -2.12 2.08
C VAL A 83 11.92 -2.66 3.51
N LEU A 84 11.45 -1.83 4.44
CA LEU A 84 11.45 -2.17 5.87
C LEU A 84 10.05 -2.43 6.45
N LEU A 85 9.03 -1.77 5.91
CA LEU A 85 7.66 -1.87 6.42
C LEU A 85 6.66 -1.93 5.27
N LEU A 86 5.76 -2.90 5.34
CA LEU A 86 4.55 -2.96 4.53
C LEU A 86 3.33 -2.86 5.45
N LEU A 87 2.56 -1.79 5.30
CA LEU A 87 1.26 -1.62 5.91
C LEU A 87 0.18 -1.98 4.90
N SER A 88 -0.74 -2.90 5.21
CA SER A 88 -1.87 -3.22 4.32
C SER A 88 -3.16 -3.37 5.10
N ASP A 89 -4.31 -3.55 4.43
CA ASP A 89 -5.51 -4.00 5.13
C ASP A 89 -5.34 -5.42 5.73
N ALA A 90 -6.26 -5.79 6.62
CA ALA A 90 -6.27 -7.08 7.32
C ALA A 90 -7.06 -8.18 6.58
N ALA A 91 -7.49 -7.96 5.32
CA ALA A 91 -8.22 -8.96 4.56
C ALA A 91 -7.34 -10.20 4.33
N PRO A 92 -7.91 -11.41 4.30
CA PRO A 92 -7.13 -12.64 4.17
C PRO A 92 -6.20 -12.68 2.94
N TYR A 93 -6.61 -12.09 1.82
CA TYR A 93 -5.76 -12.02 0.63
C TYR A 93 -4.59 -11.05 0.77
N MET A 94 -4.73 -9.94 1.50
CA MET A 94 -3.63 -9.02 1.80
C MET A 94 -2.66 -9.64 2.77
N VAL A 95 -3.14 -10.35 3.80
CA VAL A 95 -2.27 -11.11 4.72
C VAL A 95 -1.49 -12.16 3.96
N LYS A 96 -2.13 -12.87 3.03
CA LYS A 96 -1.44 -13.83 2.15
C LYS A 96 -0.43 -13.12 1.23
N ALA A 97 -0.77 -11.96 0.67
CA ALA A 97 0.14 -11.18 -0.15
C ALA A 97 1.36 -10.70 0.63
N GLY A 98 1.17 -10.08 1.80
CA GLY A 98 2.24 -9.59 2.66
C GLY A 98 3.21 -10.69 3.08
N ARG A 99 2.69 -11.89 3.43
CA ARG A 99 3.52 -13.08 3.68
C ARG A 99 4.35 -13.47 2.46
N ALA A 100 3.73 -13.48 1.27
CA ALA A 100 4.45 -13.81 0.03
C ALA A 100 5.52 -12.76 -0.30
N ILE A 101 5.22 -11.47 -0.11
CA ILE A 101 6.18 -10.37 -0.30
C ILE A 101 7.35 -10.54 0.68
N LYS A 102 7.10 -10.86 1.95
CA LYS A 102 8.16 -11.05 2.97
C LYS A 102 9.19 -12.12 2.61
N VAL A 103 8.81 -13.13 1.83
CA VAL A 103 9.76 -14.13 1.31
C VAL A 103 10.83 -13.49 0.41
N PHE A 104 10.45 -12.50 -0.41
CA PHE A 104 11.37 -11.78 -1.31
C PHE A 104 12.06 -10.60 -0.65
N TYR A 105 11.40 -9.97 0.34
CA TYR A 105 11.88 -8.79 1.06
C TYR A 105 12.15 -9.16 2.53
N SER A 106 13.26 -9.85 2.78
CA SER A 106 13.52 -10.51 4.06
C SER A 106 13.62 -9.58 5.29
N LYS A 107 14.01 -8.31 5.09
CA LYS A 107 14.09 -7.27 6.13
C LYS A 107 12.77 -6.52 6.35
N MET A 108 11.76 -6.75 5.52
CA MET A 108 10.48 -6.07 5.59
C MET A 108 9.56 -6.73 6.62
N GLU A 109 8.97 -5.91 7.48
CA GLU A 109 7.89 -6.32 8.37
C GLU A 109 6.52 -6.01 7.77
N HIS A 110 5.62 -6.99 7.82
CA HIS A 110 4.25 -6.82 7.35
C HIS A 110 3.32 -6.55 8.53
N VAL A 111 2.68 -5.39 8.52
CA VAL A 111 1.72 -4.96 9.53
C VAL A 111 0.37 -4.75 8.87
N THR A 112 -0.68 -5.28 9.49
CA THR A 112 -2.06 -5.03 9.04
C THR A 112 -2.63 -3.80 9.76
N CYS A 113 -3.25 -2.92 8.99
CA CYS A 113 -3.87 -1.71 9.46
C CYS A 113 -5.15 -2.03 10.26
N LEU A 114 -5.16 -1.65 11.54
CA LEU A 114 -6.32 -1.76 12.42
C LEU A 114 -7.42 -0.74 12.07
N VAL A 115 -7.05 0.37 11.42
CA VAL A 115 -7.99 1.45 11.08
C VAL A 115 -9.10 0.95 10.16
N HIS A 116 -8.79 0.04 9.24
CA HIS A 116 -9.81 -0.53 8.35
C HIS A 116 -10.86 -1.34 9.12
N ALA A 117 -10.44 -2.09 10.15
CA ALA A 117 -11.34 -2.82 11.02
C ALA A 117 -12.19 -1.88 11.89
N LEU A 118 -11.57 -0.85 12.47
CA LEU A 118 -12.25 0.16 13.28
C LEU A 118 -13.29 0.94 12.48
N LEU A 119 -12.92 1.38 11.28
CA LEU A 119 -13.80 2.14 10.38
C LEU A 119 -14.99 1.30 9.90
N ARG A 120 -14.82 -0.02 9.71
CA ARG A 120 -15.93 -0.94 9.41
C ARG A 120 -16.97 -0.99 10.54
N VAL A 121 -16.52 -0.98 11.79
CA VAL A 121 -17.41 -0.99 12.97
C VAL A 121 -18.18 0.33 13.08
N THR A 122 -17.52 1.47 12.87
CA THR A 122 -18.18 2.78 12.95
C THR A 122 -19.18 2.99 11.82
N TYR A 123 -18.85 2.59 10.58
CA TYR A 123 -19.82 2.62 9.48
C TYR A 123 -21.00 1.68 9.73
N ALA A 124 -20.76 0.45 10.21
CA ALA A 124 -21.84 -0.47 10.54
C ALA A 124 -22.79 0.12 11.60
N GLN A 125 -22.27 0.76 12.64
CA GLN A 125 -23.08 1.45 13.65
C GLN A 125 -23.88 2.63 13.09
N CYS A 126 -23.28 3.45 12.24
CA CYS A 126 -23.98 4.56 11.58
C CYS A 126 -25.11 4.06 10.66
N TRP A 127 -24.97 2.89 10.04
CA TRP A 127 -26.03 2.26 9.24
C TRP A 127 -27.12 1.63 10.10
N THR A 128 -26.78 0.93 11.19
CA THR A 128 -27.80 0.39 12.12
C THR A 128 -28.61 1.49 12.80
N ASN A 129 -28.00 2.65 13.05
CA ASN A 129 -28.69 3.79 13.68
C ASN A 129 -29.53 4.63 12.71
N LYS A 130 -29.36 4.46 11.38
CA LYS A 130 -30.20 5.11 10.37
C LYS A 130 -31.48 4.33 10.01
N GLY A 131 -31.67 3.14 10.56
CA GLY A 131 -32.90 2.35 10.42
C GLY A 131 -33.96 2.58 11.50
N ASN A 132 -33.74 3.53 12.43
CA ASN A 132 -34.60 3.82 13.57
C ASN A 132 -35.11 5.27 13.59
N TYR A 133 -35.50 5.81 12.43
CA TYR A 133 -36.35 7.01 12.30
C TYR A 133 -37.30 6.83 11.13
#